data_AF-A0A961UUP9-F1
#
_entry.id   AF-A0A961UUP9-F1
#
_cell.length_a   1.000
_cell.length_b   1.000
_cell.length_c   1.000
_cell.angle_alpha   90.00
_cell.angle_beta   90.00
_cell.angle_gamma   90.00
#
_symmetry.space_group_name_H-M   'P 1'
#
loop_
_entity.id
_entity.type
_entity.pdbx_description
1 polymer ?
#
loop_
_entity_poly.entity_id
_entity_poly.type
_entity_poly.pdbx_seq_one_letter_code
_entity_poly.pdbx_strand_id
1 'polypeptide(L)'
;TQDIIRGEIGFGGLLMSDDLSMHALSGPMRARTESVIAAGCDVALHCNGYMSEMRAAAEGVPALSGPAQERFARACAITRTVQSFDRAEALAMLEEVLREGTLSAQSPESV
;
A
#
# COMPACT_ATOMS: atom_id res chain seq x y z
N THR A 1 13.63 -7.26 -0.60
CA THR A 1 13.70 -5.83 -1.00
C THR A 1 15.12 -5.37 -1.29
N GLN A 2 16.15 -5.94 -0.64
CA GLN A 2 17.53 -5.46 -0.75
C GLN A 2 18.11 -5.58 -2.16
N ASP A 3 17.95 -6.73 -2.83
CA ASP A 3 18.61 -6.96 -4.12
C ASP A 3 18.02 -6.10 -5.24
N ILE A 4 16.69 -6.13 -5.39
CA ILE A 4 16.02 -5.45 -6.51
C ILE A 4 15.60 -4.02 -6.15
N ILE A 5 14.78 -3.82 -5.11
CA ILE A 5 14.17 -2.51 -4.83
C ILE A 5 15.22 -1.51 -4.31
N ARG A 6 16.06 -1.93 -3.35
CA ARG A 6 17.11 -1.08 -2.80
C ARG A 6 18.39 -1.12 -3.64
N GLY A 7 18.71 -2.27 -4.23
CA GLY A 7 19.89 -2.48 -5.07
C GLY A 7 19.67 -1.98 -6.50
N GLU A 8 19.10 -2.81 -7.36
CA GLU A 8 18.97 -2.51 -8.81
C GLU A 8 18.18 -1.24 -9.11
N ILE A 9 17.01 -1.06 -8.48
CA ILE A 9 16.16 0.12 -8.67
C ILE A 9 16.75 1.34 -7.95
N GLY A 10 17.53 1.13 -6.88
CA GLY A 10 18.08 2.22 -6.07
C GLY A 10 17.01 3.02 -5.32
N PHE A 11 15.82 2.45 -5.06
CA PHE A 11 14.73 3.19 -4.44
C PHE A 11 15.07 3.53 -2.98
N GLY A 12 15.15 4.83 -2.68
CA GLY A 12 15.47 5.37 -1.36
C GLY A 12 14.27 5.81 -0.52
N GLY A 13 13.04 5.62 -1.02
CA GLY A 13 11.81 6.03 -0.33
C GLY A 13 11.33 5.05 0.74
N LEU A 14 10.18 5.35 1.36
CA LEU A 14 9.54 4.46 2.33
C LEU A 14 8.96 3.23 1.63
N LEU A 15 9.17 2.04 2.19
CA LEU A 15 8.47 0.81 1.80
C LEU A 15 7.48 0.42 2.87
N MET A 16 6.23 0.24 2.47
CA MET A 16 5.15 -0.25 3.31
C MET A 16 4.70 -1.60 2.75
N SER A 17 4.39 -2.57 3.62
CA SER A 17 3.74 -3.80 3.18
C SER A 17 2.34 -3.52 2.65
N ASP A 18 1.79 -4.45 1.89
CA ASP A 18 0.35 -4.52 1.71
C ASP A 18 -0.33 -4.96 3.02
N ASP A 19 -1.67 -4.90 3.06
CA ASP A 19 -2.46 -5.27 4.23
C ASP A 19 -2.22 -6.74 4.64
N LEU A 20 -1.62 -6.94 5.81
CA LEU A 20 -1.32 -8.25 6.39
C LEU A 20 -2.57 -9.02 6.83
N SER A 21 -3.68 -8.29 6.94
CA SER A 21 -4.98 -8.84 7.24
C SER A 21 -5.58 -9.60 6.06
N MET A 22 -5.08 -9.35 4.85
CA MET A 22 -5.36 -10.17 3.68
C MET A 22 -4.75 -11.56 3.88
N HIS A 23 -5.55 -12.61 3.66
CA HIS A 23 -5.17 -14.00 3.88
C HIS A 23 -4.15 -14.56 2.87
N ALA A 24 -3.36 -13.69 2.20
CA ALA A 24 -2.29 -14.08 1.29
C ALA A 24 -1.06 -14.62 2.02
N LEU A 25 -0.77 -14.09 3.22
CA LEU A 25 0.29 -14.60 4.08
C LEU A 25 -0.30 -15.58 5.11
N SER A 26 0.35 -16.73 5.27
CA SER A 26 -0.05 -17.75 6.23
C SER A 26 0.54 -17.50 7.62
N GLY A 27 -0.06 -18.11 8.64
CA GLY A 27 0.43 -18.08 10.02
C GLY A 27 -0.12 -16.93 10.88
N PRO A 28 0.32 -16.81 12.14
CA PRO A 28 -0.16 -15.80 13.09
C PRO A 28 0.19 -14.37 12.66
N MET A 29 -0.65 -13.39 13.02
CA MET A 29 -0.46 -11.97 12.66
C MET A 29 0.93 -11.42 13.03
N ARG A 30 1.42 -11.77 14.22
CA ARG A 30 2.76 -11.40 14.69
C ARG A 30 3.85 -11.90 13.73
N ALA A 31 3.81 -13.18 13.37
CA ALA A 31 4.80 -13.78 12.48
C ALA A 31 4.76 -13.18 11.06
N ARG A 32 3.57 -12.83 10.55
CA ARG A 32 3.42 -12.11 9.27
C ARG A 32 4.10 -10.75 9.34
N THR A 33 3.89 -10.04 10.44
CA THR A 33 4.46 -8.71 10.68
C THR A 33 5.99 -8.77 10.77
N GLU A 34 6.53 -9.69 11.57
CA GLU A 34 7.98 -9.92 11.67
C GLU A 34 8.58 -10.26 10.30
N SER A 35 7.88 -11.08 9.50
CA SER A 35 8.35 -11.49 8.17
C SER A 35 8.45 -10.33 7.19
N VAL A 36 7.47 -9.41 7.13
CA VAL A 36 7.54 -8.28 6.20
C VAL A 36 8.59 -7.25 6.59
N ILE A 37 8.82 -7.05 7.89
CA ILE A 37 9.91 -6.21 8.39
C ILE A 37 11.26 -6.85 8.07
N ALA A 38 11.43 -8.15 8.32
CA ALA A 38 12.64 -8.89 7.98
C ALA A 38 12.92 -8.89 6.47
N ALA A 39 11.88 -8.92 5.64
CA ALA A 39 11.98 -8.79 4.19
C ALA A 39 12.43 -7.39 3.73
N GLY A 40 12.45 -6.40 4.64
CA GLY A 40 12.97 -5.04 4.47
C GLY A 40 11.91 -3.98 4.18
N CYS A 41 10.65 -4.23 4.52
CA CYS A 41 9.65 -3.16 4.62
C CYS A 41 9.99 -2.26 5.83
N ASP A 42 9.77 -0.95 5.68
CA ASP A 42 9.92 0.01 6.77
C ASP A 42 8.67 0.07 7.66
N VAL A 43 7.49 -0.21 7.08
CA VAL A 43 6.17 -0.19 7.76
C VAL A 43 5.37 -1.44 7.39
N ALA A 44 4.66 -2.00 8.37
CA ALA A 44 3.66 -3.05 8.17
C ALA A 44 2.25 -2.46 8.22
N LEU A 45 1.38 -2.87 7.30
CA LEU A 45 0.00 -2.38 7.21
C LEU A 45 -1.01 -3.42 7.73
N HIS A 46 -1.94 -3.00 8.57
CA HIS A 46 -3.07 -3.81 9.06
C HIS A 46 -4.34 -2.96 9.05
N CYS A 47 -5.37 -3.40 8.31
CA CYS A 47 -6.53 -2.55 7.99
C CYS A 47 -7.88 -3.04 8.53
N ASN A 48 -8.03 -4.30 8.97
CA ASN A 48 -9.35 -4.87 9.28
C ASN A 48 -9.94 -4.47 10.65
N GLY A 49 -9.14 -3.86 11.54
CA GLY A 49 -9.61 -3.33 12.82
C GLY A 49 -9.84 -4.35 13.95
N TYR A 50 -9.42 -5.62 13.81
CA TYR A 50 -9.52 -6.56 14.93
C TYR A 50 -8.44 -6.30 15.98
N MET A 51 -8.86 -5.85 17.17
CA MET A 51 -7.95 -5.44 18.25
C MET A 51 -6.94 -6.51 18.70
N SER A 52 -7.31 -7.79 18.66
CA SER A 52 -6.39 -8.89 18.96
C SER A 52 -5.26 -8.99 17.93
N GLU A 53 -5.60 -8.83 16.65
CA GLU A 53 -4.62 -8.81 15.56
C GLU A 53 -3.76 -7.56 15.60
N MET A 54 -4.35 -6.39 15.86
CA MET A 54 -3.61 -5.13 15.99
C MET A 54 -2.53 -5.22 17.09
N ARG A 55 -2.86 -5.82 18.24
CA ARG A 55 -1.86 -6.06 19.31
C ARG A 55 -0.76 -7.01 18.85
N ALA A 56 -1.13 -8.12 18.21
CA ALA A 56 -0.15 -9.07 17.70
C ALA A 56 0.75 -8.47 16.61
N ALA A 57 0.21 -7.61 15.75
CA ALA A 57 0.99 -6.85 14.76
C ALA A 57 1.95 -5.86 15.44
N ALA A 58 1.46 -5.10 16.42
CA ALA A 58 2.29 -4.16 17.19
C ALA A 58 3.45 -4.85 17.94
N GLU A 59 3.24 -6.07 18.45
CA GLU A 59 4.30 -6.87 19.07
C GLU A 59 5.34 -7.40 18.06
N GLY A 60 4.97 -7.52 16.78
CA GLY A 60 5.83 -8.04 15.72
C GLY A 60 6.68 -6.98 15.02
N VAL A 61 6.52 -5.69 15.34
CA VAL A 61 7.34 -4.60 14.80
C VAL A 61 8.30 -4.04 15.85
N PRO A 62 9.53 -3.64 15.46
CA PRO A 62 10.37 -2.81 16.31
C PRO A 62 9.86 -1.37 16.36
N ALA A 63 10.32 -0.60 17.35
CA ALA A 63 10.14 0.84 17.33
C ALA A 63 10.79 1.46 16.08
N LEU A 64 10.04 2.29 15.36
CA LEU A 64 10.51 2.95 14.14
C LEU A 64 11.72 3.84 14.46
N SER A 65 12.86 3.55 13.83
CA SER A 65 14.13 4.21 14.11
C SER A 65 15.07 4.18 12.89
N GLY A 66 16.14 4.98 12.95
CA GLY A 66 17.20 4.99 11.94
C GLY A 66 16.69 5.33 10.52
N PRO A 67 17.22 4.68 9.47
CA PRO A 67 16.86 4.99 8.09
C PRO A 67 15.36 4.86 7.77
N ALA A 68 14.66 3.94 8.42
CA ALA A 68 13.21 3.75 8.24
C ALA A 68 12.43 4.97 8.74
N GLN A 69 12.84 5.55 9.88
CA GLN A 69 12.24 6.77 10.41
C GLN A 69 12.46 7.98 9.50
N GLU A 70 13.66 8.12 8.94
CA GLU A 70 13.97 9.20 7.99
C GLU A 70 13.13 9.09 6.71
N ARG A 71 12.99 7.87 6.18
CA ARG A 71 12.11 7.59 5.02
C ARG A 71 10.66 7.93 5.33
N PHE A 72 10.18 7.57 6.52
CA PHE A 72 8.83 7.85 6.96
C PHE A 72 8.58 9.35 7.05
N ALA A 73 9.51 10.10 7.66
CA ALA A 73 9.43 11.56 7.75
C ALA A 73 9.39 12.22 6.36
N ARG A 74 10.21 11.75 5.40
CA ARG A 74 10.16 12.24 4.00
C ARG A 74 8.82 11.94 3.33
N ALA A 75 8.29 10.73 3.50
CA ALA A 75 6.99 10.36 2.95
C ALA A 75 5.87 11.27 3.51
N CYS A 76 5.84 11.48 4.83
CA CYS A 76 4.88 12.38 5.47
C CYS A 76 5.02 13.85 5.06
N ALA A 77 6.21 14.29 4.65
CA ALA A 77 6.40 15.66 4.17
C ALA A 77 5.74 15.87 2.78
N ILE A 78 5.73 14.84 1.94
CA ILE A 78 5.17 14.89 0.57
C ILE A 78 3.64 14.77 0.58
N THR A 79 3.08 13.99 1.51
CA THR A 79 1.61 13.77 1.59
C THR A 79 0.82 14.97 2.13
N ARG A 80 1.48 16.08 2.48
CA ARG A 80 0.82 17.30 2.99
C ARG A 80 0.13 18.13 1.90
N THR A 81 0.49 17.92 0.64
CA THR A 81 -0.10 18.66 -0.47
C THR A 81 -1.28 17.87 -1.01
N VAL A 82 -2.44 18.05 -0.40
CA VAL A 82 -3.70 17.48 -0.89
C VAL A 82 -4.34 18.51 -1.81
N GLN A 83 -4.50 18.18 -3.11
CA GLN A 83 -5.34 19.00 -3.98
C GLN A 83 -6.79 18.94 -3.48
N SER A 84 -7.50 20.07 -3.57
CA SER A 84 -8.93 20.09 -3.29
C SER A 84 -9.65 19.10 -4.19
N PHE A 85 -10.48 18.24 -3.61
CA PHE A 85 -11.30 17.31 -4.37
C PHE A 85 -12.55 18.01 -4.91
N ASP A 86 -12.62 18.19 -6.23
CA ASP A 86 -13.84 18.60 -6.91
C ASP A 86 -14.66 17.35 -7.28
N ARG A 87 -15.78 17.18 -6.58
CA ARG A 87 -16.68 16.04 -6.79
C ARG A 87 -17.32 16.06 -8.19
N ALA A 88 -17.65 17.23 -8.72
CA ALA A 88 -18.32 17.33 -10.02
C ALA A 88 -17.36 16.99 -11.15
N GLU A 89 -16.14 17.52 -11.10
CA GLU A 89 -15.07 17.17 -12.03
C GLU A 89 -14.76 15.66 -11.99
N ALA A 90 -14.59 15.10 -10.78
CA ALA A 90 -14.31 13.68 -10.61
C ALA A 90 -15.42 12.77 -11.18
N LEU A 91 -16.69 13.17 -11.04
CA LEU A 91 -17.82 12.43 -11.62
C LEU A 91 -17.84 12.52 -13.15
N ALA A 92 -17.54 13.68 -13.73
CA ALA A 92 -17.47 13.83 -15.18
C ALA A 92 -16.35 12.95 -15.79
N MET A 93 -15.17 12.91 -15.15
CA MET A 93 -14.08 12.02 -15.55
C MET A 93 -14.49 10.54 -15.45
N LEU A 94 -15.20 10.15 -14.39
CA LEU A 94 -15.68 8.78 -14.22
C LEU A 94 -16.69 8.39 -15.31
N GLU A 95 -17.65 9.27 -15.61
CA GLU A 95 -18.64 9.04 -16.68
C GLU A 95 -17.97 8.86 -18.04
N GLU A 96 -16.90 9.61 -18.32
CA GLU A 96 -16.10 9.44 -19.53
C GLU A 96 -15.43 8.07 -19.61
N VAL A 97 -14.70 7.66 -18.57
CA VAL A 97 -14.04 6.34 -18.53
C VAL A 97 -15.06 5.20 -18.64
N LEU A 98 -16.20 5.31 -17.97
CA LEU A 98 -17.26 4.29 -18.04
C LEU A 98 -17.90 4.22 -19.43
N ARG A 99 -18.10 5.36 -20.09
CA ARG A 99 -18.62 5.42 -21.47
C ARG A 99 -17.65 4.78 -22.46
N GLU A 100 -16.35 5.04 -22.36
CA GLU A 100 -15.32 4.41 -23.19
C GLU A 100 -15.23 2.91 -22.96
N GLY A 101 -15.29 2.46 -21.70
CA GLY A 101 -15.32 1.03 -21.36
C GLY A 101 -16.57 0.32 -21.88
N THR A 102 -17.70 1.01 -21.95
CA THR A 102 -18.96 0.47 -22.50
C THR A 102 -18.91 0.35 -24.03
N LEU A 103 -18.26 1.29 -24.71
CA LEU A 103 -18.06 1.25 -26.17
C LEU A 103 -17.07 0.16 -26.59
N SER A 104 -16.05 -0.14 -25.77
CA SER A 104 -15.11 -1.24 -25.99
C SER A 104 -15.74 -2.64 -25.84
N ALA A 105 -16.83 -2.79 -25.08
CA ALA A 105 -17.50 -4.06 -24.84
C ALA A 105 -18.55 -4.42 -25.92
N GLN A 106 -18.84 -3.49 -26.84
CA GLN A 106 -19.76 -3.68 -27.96
C GLN A 106 -19.00 -3.86 -29.28
N SER A 107 -18.13 -4.88 -29.36
CA SER A 107 -17.74 -5.41 -30.67
C SER A 107 -18.89 -6.28 -31.17
N PRO A 108 -19.47 -6.04 -32.35
CA PRO A 108 -20.52 -6.91 -32.87
C PRO A 108 -19.91 -8.27 -33.21
N GLU A 109 -20.48 -9.35 -32.68
CA GLU A 109 -20.28 -10.70 -33.21
C GLU A 109 -20.69 -10.67 -34.69
N SER A 110 -19.70 -10.64 -35.59
CA SER A 110 -19.89 -10.79 -37.01
C SER A 110 -19.98 -12.28 -37.36
N VAL A 111 -21.15 -12.63 -37.91
CA VAL A 111 -21.55 -13.85 -38.62
C VAL A 111 -20.43 -14.50 -39.44
#